data_AF-A0A8C5ZDM9-F1
#
_entry.id   AF-A0A8C5ZDM9-F1
#
_cell.length_a   1.000
_cell.length_b   1.000
_cell.length_c   1.000
_cell.angle_alpha   90.00
_cell.angle_beta   90.00
_cell.angle_gamma   90.00
#
_symmetry.space_group_name_H-M   'P 1'
#
loop_
_entity.id
_entity.type
_entity.pdbx_description
1 polymer ?
#
loop_
_entity_poly.entity_id
_entity_poly.type
_entity_poly.pdbx_seq_one_letter_code
_entity_poly.pdbx_strand_id
1 'polypeptide(L)'
;MHGRLKVKTSEEQAEAKRLEREQKLKLYQSATQAVFQKRQAGELDESVLELTSQILGANPDFATLWNCRREVFQQLETQKYVRAQSPMKISLTLTFSCLGQGLEEEWGSGVFRDGGREWKQKVRVKLRLGVRGP
;
A
#
# COMPACT_ATOMS: atom_id res chain seq x y z
N MET A 1 7.80 10.32 7.58
CA MET A 1 8.01 9.25 8.60
C MET A 1 7.90 9.83 10.01
N HIS A 2 6.70 10.03 10.56
CA HIS A 2 6.51 10.59 11.92
C HIS A 2 5.43 9.83 12.71
N GLY A 3 5.57 9.78 14.03
CA GLY A 3 4.47 9.47 14.95
C GLY A 3 4.33 8.03 15.45
N ARG A 4 5.39 7.20 15.52
CA ARG A 4 5.24 5.85 16.09
C ARG A 4 5.10 5.91 17.62
N LEU A 5 3.88 5.80 18.13
CA LEU A 5 3.61 5.62 19.57
C LEU A 5 4.35 4.38 20.10
N LYS A 6 5.19 4.56 21.13
CA LYS A 6 5.81 3.47 21.89
C LYS A 6 4.76 2.86 22.82
N VAL A 7 3.98 1.91 22.31
CA VAL A 7 3.12 1.06 23.13
C VAL A 7 3.99 -0.02 23.76
N LYS A 8 3.91 -0.19 25.10
CA LYS A 8 4.54 -1.31 25.80
C LYS A 8 3.77 -2.59 25.46
N THR A 9 4.14 -3.25 24.37
CA THR A 9 3.61 -4.59 24.01
C THR A 9 4.14 -5.64 24.99
N SER A 10 3.27 -6.53 25.48
CA SER A 10 3.63 -7.71 26.28
C SER A 10 4.64 -8.61 25.53
N GLU A 11 5.53 -9.31 26.24
CA GLU A 11 6.56 -10.18 25.64
C GLU A 11 5.98 -11.24 24.69
N GLU A 12 4.88 -11.90 25.06
CA GLU A 12 4.21 -12.88 24.19
C GLU A 12 3.65 -12.25 22.91
N GLN A 13 3.11 -11.04 22.99
CA GLN A 13 2.61 -10.31 21.82
C GLN A 13 3.75 -9.83 20.92
N ALA A 14 4.91 -9.51 21.51
CA ALA A 14 6.09 -9.12 20.76
C ALA A 14 6.70 -10.32 20.01
N GLU A 15 6.77 -11.49 20.64
CA GLU A 15 7.25 -12.75 20.03
C GLU A 15 6.35 -13.19 18.87
N ALA A 16 5.03 -13.22 19.07
CA ALA A 16 4.07 -13.58 18.02
C ALA A 16 4.16 -12.63 16.81
N LYS A 17 4.27 -11.32 17.07
CA LYS A 17 4.41 -10.30 16.03
C LYS A 17 5.76 -10.36 15.32
N ARG A 18 6.82 -10.83 15.98
CA ARG A 18 8.12 -11.10 15.34
C ARG A 18 8.01 -12.26 14.37
N LEU A 19 7.42 -13.38 14.80
CA LEU A 19 7.26 -14.55 13.94
C LEU A 19 6.43 -14.24 12.69
N GLU A 20 5.32 -13.51 12.85
CA GLU A 20 4.49 -13.07 11.72
C GLU A 20 5.26 -12.16 10.75
N ARG A 21 6.06 -11.23 11.28
CA ARG A 21 6.91 -10.35 10.46
C ARG A 21 7.98 -11.13 9.71
N GLU A 22 8.63 -12.09 10.35
CA GLU A 22 9.67 -12.92 9.73
C GLU A 22 9.10 -13.77 8.60
N GLN A 23 7.91 -14.35 8.77
CA GLN A 23 7.23 -15.09 7.70
C GLN A 23 6.88 -14.17 6.52
N LYS A 24 6.28 -12.99 6.80
CA LYS A 24 5.98 -12.00 5.76
C LYS A 24 7.24 -11.51 5.04
N LEU A 25 8.35 -11.35 5.77
CA LEU A 25 9.63 -10.92 5.21
C LEU A 25 10.24 -11.97 4.28
N LYS A 26 10.14 -13.27 4.62
CA LYS A 26 10.56 -14.35 3.72
C LYS A 26 9.75 -14.37 2.43
N LEU A 27 8.42 -14.26 2.54
CA LEU A 27 7.54 -14.18 1.37
C LEU A 27 7.90 -12.98 0.50
N TYR A 28 8.06 -11.80 1.13
CA TYR A 28 8.48 -10.58 0.46
C TYR A 28 9.81 -10.73 -0.29
N GLN A 29 10.83 -11.30 0.36
CA GLN A 29 12.14 -11.52 -0.26
C GLN A 29 12.04 -12.47 -1.46
N SER A 30 11.34 -13.59 -1.30
CA SER A 30 11.17 -14.57 -2.38
C SER A 30 10.41 -13.99 -3.58
N ALA A 31 9.32 -13.27 -3.34
CA ALA A 31 8.53 -12.63 -4.40
C ALA A 31 9.33 -11.54 -5.11
N THR A 32 10.11 -10.75 -4.36
CA THR A 32 10.98 -9.71 -4.92
C THR A 32 12.05 -10.33 -5.82
N GLN A 33 12.70 -11.41 -5.37
CA GLN A 33 13.72 -12.11 -6.13
C GLN A 33 13.14 -12.72 -7.42
N ALA A 34 11.95 -13.32 -7.35
CA ALA A 34 11.26 -13.88 -8.52
C ALA A 34 10.94 -12.80 -9.57
N VAL A 35 10.49 -11.61 -9.13
CA VAL A 35 10.26 -10.46 -10.04
C VAL A 35 11.55 -10.04 -10.73
N PHE A 36 12.66 -9.96 -10.00
CA PHE A 36 13.95 -9.58 -10.60
C PHE A 36 14.49 -10.64 -11.56
N GLN A 37 14.33 -11.92 -11.25
CA GLN A 37 14.71 -13.02 -12.16
C GLN A 37 13.91 -12.97 -13.47
N LYS A 38 12.58 -12.83 -13.38
CA LYS A 38 11.71 -12.67 -14.54
C LYS A 38 12.07 -11.45 -15.38
N ARG A 39 12.38 -10.32 -14.72
CA ARG A 39 12.84 -9.11 -15.40
C ARG A 39 14.17 -9.32 -16.13
N GLN A 40 15.14 -10.01 -15.52
CA GLN A 40 16.42 -10.33 -16.17
C GLN A 40 16.26 -11.31 -17.34
N ALA A 41 15.33 -12.26 -17.22
CA ALA A 41 15.00 -13.20 -18.29
C ALA A 41 14.19 -12.55 -19.45
N GLY A 42 13.73 -11.30 -19.28
CA GLY A 42 12.86 -10.63 -20.25
C GLY A 42 11.41 -11.17 -20.26
N GLU A 43 11.06 -12.00 -19.28
CA GLU A 43 9.72 -12.55 -19.09
C GLU A 43 8.83 -11.52 -18.37
N LEU A 44 8.40 -10.51 -19.13
CA LEU A 44 7.53 -9.44 -18.66
C LEU A 44 6.06 -9.80 -18.90
N ASP A 45 5.57 -10.77 -18.13
CA ASP A 45 4.23 -11.34 -18.25
C ASP A 45 3.29 -10.92 -17.10
N GLU A 46 2.01 -11.32 -17.17
CA GLU A 46 0.99 -11.00 -16.17
C GLU A 46 1.36 -11.51 -14.76
N SER A 47 2.18 -12.57 -14.63
CA SER A 47 2.64 -13.04 -13.32
C SER A 47 3.51 -12.01 -12.57
N VAL A 48 4.26 -11.16 -13.29
CA VAL A 48 5.02 -10.07 -12.71
C VAL A 48 4.08 -9.01 -12.11
N LEU A 49 2.93 -8.75 -12.76
CA LEU A 49 1.92 -7.85 -12.23
C LEU A 49 1.31 -8.40 -10.93
N GLU A 50 1.00 -9.68 -10.87
CA GLU A 50 0.47 -10.31 -9.65
C GLU A 50 1.47 -10.24 -8.48
N LEU A 51 2.73 -10.63 -8.72
CA LEU A 51 3.78 -10.60 -7.69
C LEU A 51 4.05 -9.18 -7.18
N THR A 52 4.10 -8.20 -8.09
CA THR A 52 4.31 -6.80 -7.69
C THR A 52 3.10 -6.21 -6.97
N SER A 53 1.86 -6.63 -7.29
CA SER A 53 0.64 -6.19 -6.58
C SER A 53 0.69 -6.62 -5.10
N GLN A 54 1.11 -7.84 -4.81
CA GLN A 54 1.22 -8.35 -3.44
C GLN A 54 2.25 -7.55 -2.63
N ILE A 55 3.39 -7.22 -3.25
CA ILE A 55 4.46 -6.48 -2.58
C ILE A 55 4.06 -5.01 -2.36
N LEU A 56 3.53 -4.34 -3.39
CA LEU A 56 3.14 -2.94 -3.33
C LEU A 56 1.93 -2.70 -2.43
N GLY A 57 1.04 -3.68 -2.28
CA GLY A 57 -0.08 -3.62 -1.34
C GLY A 57 0.37 -3.55 0.13
N ALA A 58 1.57 -4.04 0.45
CA ALA A 58 2.17 -3.98 1.78
C ALA A 58 3.20 -2.85 1.93
N ASN A 59 3.90 -2.49 0.84
CA ASN A 59 4.88 -1.42 0.83
C ASN A 59 4.82 -0.64 -0.52
N PRO A 60 3.99 0.41 -0.61
CA PRO A 60 3.76 1.14 -1.85
C PRO A 60 4.96 2.02 -2.29
N ASP A 61 5.91 2.28 -1.38
CA ASP A 61 7.06 3.16 -1.62
C ASP A 61 8.19 2.49 -2.43
N PHE A 62 7.99 1.24 -2.90
CA PHE A 62 9.01 0.53 -3.65
C PHE A 62 9.00 0.93 -5.14
N ALA A 63 9.68 2.03 -5.47
CA ALA A 63 9.75 2.61 -6.81
C ALA A 63 10.21 1.62 -7.91
N THR A 64 11.14 0.72 -7.60
CA THR A 64 11.64 -0.26 -8.58
C THR A 64 10.54 -1.18 -9.11
N LEU A 65 9.58 -1.59 -8.26
CA LEU A 65 8.49 -2.46 -8.69
C LEU A 65 7.49 -1.72 -9.58
N TRP A 66 7.24 -0.45 -9.31
CA TRP A 66 6.44 0.40 -10.21
C TRP A 66 7.10 0.52 -11.59
N ASN A 67 8.44 0.59 -11.66
CA ASN A 67 9.16 0.56 -12.93
C ASN A 67 8.96 -0.77 -13.65
N CYS A 68 9.12 -1.91 -12.95
CA CYS A 68 8.85 -3.23 -13.53
C CYS A 68 7.42 -3.35 -14.07
N ARG A 69 6.42 -2.82 -13.35
CA ARG A 69 5.02 -2.83 -13.83
C ARG A 69 4.85 -2.03 -15.12
N ARG A 70 5.48 -0.86 -15.24
CA ARG A 70 5.43 -0.06 -16.47
C ARG A 70 6.05 -0.78 -17.66
N GLU A 71 7.18 -1.45 -17.45
CA GLU A 71 7.85 -2.27 -18.49
C GLU A 71 6.93 -3.41 -18.98
N VAL A 72 6.23 -4.09 -18.06
CA VAL A 72 5.26 -5.13 -18.42
C VAL A 72 4.10 -4.55 -19.25
N PHE A 73 3.54 -3.40 -18.86
CA PHE A 73 2.48 -2.76 -19.63
C PHE A 73 2.93 -2.37 -21.04
N GLN A 74 4.11 -1.77 -21.17
CA GLN A 74 4.68 -1.42 -22.48
C GLN A 74 4.86 -2.65 -23.38
N GLN A 75 5.32 -3.77 -22.81
CA GLN A 75 5.49 -5.02 -23.55
C GLN A 75 4.13 -5.61 -23.98
N LEU A 76 3.13 -5.59 -23.10
CA LEU A 76 1.78 -6.07 -23.40
C LEU A 76 1.06 -5.21 -24.45
N GLU A 77 1.23 -3.89 -24.40
CA GLU A 77 0.71 -2.96 -25.41
C GLU A 77 1.36 -3.19 -26.78
N THR A 78 2.67 -3.41 -26.80
CA THR A 78 3.41 -3.70 -28.04
C THR A 78 3.00 -5.04 -28.65
N GLN A 79 2.72 -6.05 -27.81
CA GLN A 79 2.34 -7.40 -28.22
C GLN A 79 0.86 -7.52 -28.65
N LYS A 80 -0.04 -6.68 -28.14
CA LYS A 80 -1.49 -6.79 -28.40
C LYS A 80 -2.17 -5.42 -28.57
N TYR A 81 -2.55 -5.09 -29.80
CA TYR A 81 -3.33 -3.88 -30.15
C TYR A 81 -4.76 -3.88 -29.56
N VAL A 82 -5.29 -5.00 -29.07
CA VAL A 82 -6.67 -5.08 -28.59
C VAL A 82 -6.71 -5.94 -27.33
N ARG A 83 -7.35 -5.40 -26.26
CA ARG A 83 -7.70 -6.05 -24.97
C ARG A 83 -6.83 -5.72 -23.74
N ALA A 84 -6.05 -4.64 -23.74
CA ALA A 84 -5.31 -4.15 -22.56
C ALA A 84 -6.18 -3.53 -21.44
N GLN A 85 -7.50 -3.39 -21.63
CA GLN A 85 -8.38 -2.74 -20.64
C GLN A 85 -8.41 -3.44 -19.28
N SER A 86 -8.30 -4.78 -19.24
CA SER A 86 -8.40 -5.54 -17.99
C SER A 86 -7.19 -5.32 -17.05
N PRO A 87 -5.94 -5.57 -17.49
CA PRO A 87 -4.77 -5.41 -16.60
C PRO A 87 -4.51 -3.93 -16.24
N MET A 88 -4.88 -2.98 -17.09
CA MET A 88 -4.82 -1.55 -16.75
C MET A 88 -5.79 -1.17 -15.63
N LYS A 89 -7.05 -1.65 -15.68
CA LYS A 89 -8.04 -1.39 -14.63
C LYS A 89 -7.58 -1.92 -13.28
N ILE A 90 -7.02 -3.14 -13.25
CA ILE A 90 -6.47 -3.75 -12.03
C ILE A 90 -5.32 -2.89 -11.47
N SER A 91 -4.42 -2.40 -12.33
CA SER A 91 -3.34 -1.53 -11.88
C SER A 91 -3.83 -0.18 -11.37
N LEU A 92 -4.86 0.40 -11.99
CA LEU A 92 -5.46 1.65 -11.51
C LEU A 92 -6.08 1.48 -10.13
N THR A 93 -6.79 0.37 -9.90
CA THR A 93 -7.34 0.02 -8.58
C THR A 93 -6.23 -0.14 -7.55
N LEU A 94 -5.13 -0.84 -7.89
CA LEU A 94 -3.99 -0.98 -7.00
C LEU A 94 -3.39 0.38 -6.64
N THR A 95 -3.14 1.24 -7.61
CA THR A 95 -2.61 2.59 -7.37
C THR A 95 -3.55 3.40 -6.48
N PHE A 96 -4.85 3.34 -6.73
CA PHE A 96 -5.84 4.03 -5.89
C PHE A 96 -5.84 3.50 -4.45
N SER A 97 -5.78 2.18 -4.26
CA SER A 97 -5.69 1.56 -2.94
C SER A 97 -4.39 1.93 -2.21
N CYS A 98 -3.25 1.92 -2.90
CA CYS A 98 -1.96 2.32 -2.32
C CYS A 98 -1.93 3.80 -1.91
N LEU A 99 -2.55 4.69 -2.71
CA LEU A 99 -2.69 6.10 -2.36
C LEU A 99 -3.64 6.32 -1.17
N GLY A 100 -4.69 5.50 -1.05
CA GLY A 100 -5.63 5.53 0.08
C GLY A 100 -5.01 5.09 1.40
N GLN A 101 -4.05 4.16 1.39
CA GLN A 101 -3.32 3.74 2.60
C GLN A 101 -2.42 4.84 3.20
N GLY A 102 -2.09 5.88 2.42
CA GLY A 102 -1.36 7.07 2.89
C GLY A 102 -2.26 8.16 3.50
N LEU A 103 -3.58 8.01 3.45
CA LEU A 103 -4.54 8.89 4.11
C LEU A 103 -4.95 8.24 5.43
N GLU A 104 -4.33 8.67 6.52
CA GLU A 104 -4.70 8.26 7.88
C GLU A 104 -6.16 8.68 8.12
N GLU A 105 -7.10 7.72 8.08
CA GLU A 105 -8.49 7.94 8.46
C GLU A 105 -8.59 8.12 9.98
N GLU A 106 -8.24 9.32 10.44
CA GLU A 106 -8.36 9.71 11.83
C GLU A 106 -9.83 9.93 12.20
N TRP A 107 -10.39 8.97 12.93
CA TRP A 107 -11.69 9.12 13.58
C TRP A 107 -11.52 9.90 14.88
N GLY A 108 -11.76 11.21 14.82
CA GLY A 108 -11.78 12.06 16.01
C GLY A 108 -13.06 11.88 16.84
N SER A 109 -12.97 12.00 18.16
CA SER A 109 -14.15 12.19 19.02
C SER A 109 -14.42 13.69 19.11
N GLY A 110 -15.49 14.15 18.46
CA GLY A 110 -15.97 15.53 18.58
C GLY A 110 -16.82 15.65 19.84
N VAL A 111 -16.48 16.59 20.72
CA VAL A 111 -17.31 16.96 21.86
C VAL A 111 -18.20 18.12 21.43
N PHE A 112 -19.51 17.90 21.39
CA PHE A 112 -20.49 18.93 21.07
C PHE A 112 -21.22 19.35 22.34
N ARG A 113 -21.40 20.66 22.51
CA ARG A 113 -22.12 21.24 23.64
C ARG A 113 -23.30 22.05 23.11
N ASP A 114 -24.49 21.74 23.61
CA ASP A 114 -25.70 22.52 23.37
C ASP A 114 -26.53 22.58 24.65
N GLY A 115 -26.97 23.78 25.03
CA GLY A 115 -27.88 24.01 26.16
C GLY A 115 -27.53 23.28 27.46
N GLY A 116 -26.24 23.21 27.83
CA GLY A 116 -25.77 22.57 29.06
C GLY A 116 -25.60 21.04 29.00
N ARG A 117 -25.79 20.41 27.84
CA ARG A 117 -25.55 18.97 27.63
C ARG A 117 -24.35 18.75 26.72
N GLU A 118 -23.47 17.85 27.14
CA GLU A 118 -22.25 17.46 26.42
C GLU A 118 -22.39 16.04 25.88
N TRP A 119 -22.08 15.85 24.61
CA TRP A 119 -22.10 14.54 23.96
C TRP A 119 -20.84 14.32 23.13
N LYS A 120 -20.35 13.08 23.14
CA LYS A 120 -19.23 12.64 22.32
C LYS A 120 -19.77 11.93 21.09
N GLN A 121 -19.45 12.45 19.91
CA GLN A 121 -19.77 11.78 18.65
C GLN A 121 -18.48 11.52 17.87
N LYS A 122 -18.37 10.32 17.29
CA LYS A 122 -17.26 10.00 16.40
C LYS A 122 -17.47 10.76 15.09
N VAL A 123 -16.61 11.73 14.80
CA VAL A 123 -16.70 12.57 13.61
C VAL A 123 -15.54 12.25 12.68
N ARG A 124 -15.84 12.22 11.39
CA ARG A 124 -14.84 12.04 10.33
C ARG A 124 -14.05 13.36 10.20
N VAL A 125 -12.81 13.38 10.68
CA VAL A 125 -11.95 14.55 10.54
C VAL A 125 -11.26 14.47 9.19
N LYS A 126 -11.75 15.20 8.20
CA LYS A 126 -11.05 15.36 6.93
C LYS A 126 -9.91 16.34 7.15
N LEU A 127 -8.69 15.84 7.38
CA LEU A 127 -7.47 16.65 7.41
C LEU A 127 -7.34 17.38 6.07
N ARG A 128 -7.75 18.65 6.03
CA ARG A 128 -7.42 19.57 4.94
C ARG A 128 -5.94 19.89 5.13
N LEU A 129 -5.08 19.45 4.20
CA LEU A 129 -3.65 19.78 4.19
C LEU A 129 -3.49 21.29 4.33
N GLY A 130 -3.15 21.75 5.53
CA GLY A 130 -2.77 23.13 5.79
C GLY A 130 -1.34 23.30 5.32
N VAL A 131 -1.15 23.70 4.07
CA VAL A 131 0.12 24.26 3.62
C VAL A 131 0.35 25.53 4.44
N ARG A 132 1.24 25.47 5.43
CA ARG A 132 1.90 26.67 5.95
C ARG A 132 3.32 26.66 5.40
N GLY A 133 3.55 27.54 4.44
CA GLY A 133 4.89 27.98 4.05
C GLY A 133 5.55 28.77 5.20
N PRO A 134 6.82 29.16 4.99
CA PRO A 134 7.81 29.47 6.02
C PRO A 134 7.41 30.58 7.01
#